data_AF-A0A3A6PEQ3-F1
#
_entry.id   AF-A0A3A6PEQ3-F1
#
_cell.length_a   1.000
_cell.length_b   1.000
_cell.length_c   1.000
_cell.angle_alpha   90.00
_cell.angle_beta   90.00
_cell.angle_gamma   90.00
#
_symmetry.space_group_name_H-M   'P 1'
#
loop_
_entity.id
_entity.type
_entity.pdbx_description
1 polymer ?
#
loop_
_entity_poly.entity_id
_entity_poly.type
_entity_poly.pdbx_seq_one_letter_code
_entity_poly.pdbx_strand_id
1 'polypeptide(L)'
;MDLNILMPTVSTFFIVLSATLVAFGWRLAVQRKLEQHQKVMVYAAVAAILFFIIYASRTFIIGSTPYNGPDGLKPYYLVFLLFHIVLATVAAVFGITTITLGYKKKFKKHRRLGRLTSIIWFITAITGVAVYSILYVLYPAADAKPLFEAIFG
;
A
#
# COMPACT_ATOMS: atom_id res chain seq x y z
N MET A 1 -0.90 10.13 21.32
CA MET A 1 -0.45 8.90 20.63
C MET A 1 0.90 9.21 20.01
N ASP A 2 1.89 8.35 20.21
CA ASP A 2 3.24 8.55 19.65
C ASP A 2 3.17 8.67 18.12
N LEU A 3 3.87 9.65 17.55
CA LEU A 3 3.94 9.89 16.11
C LEU A 3 4.50 8.66 15.37
N ASN A 4 5.37 7.90 16.03
CA ASN A 4 5.95 6.65 15.54
C ASN A 4 4.92 5.57 15.22
N ILE A 5 3.80 5.55 15.93
CA ILE A 5 2.69 4.61 15.76
C ILE A 5 1.56 5.26 14.94
N LEU A 6 1.31 6.56 15.13
CA LEU A 6 0.26 7.29 14.44
C LEU A 6 0.46 7.29 12.92
N MET A 7 1.63 7.67 12.43
CA MET A 7 1.86 7.76 10.97
C MET A 7 1.71 6.41 10.27
N PRO A 8 2.32 5.29 10.74
CA PRO A 8 2.08 3.97 10.17
C PRO A 8 0.61 3.55 10.20
N THR A 9 -0.09 3.80 11.30
CA THR A 9 -1.51 3.43 11.45
C THR A 9 -2.38 4.19 10.45
N VAL A 10 -2.19 5.50 10.34
CA VAL A 10 -2.95 6.34 9.39
C VAL A 10 -2.61 5.97 7.94
N SER A 11 -1.34 5.73 7.62
CA SER A 11 -0.97 5.25 6.28
C SER A 11 -1.62 3.90 5.97
N THR A 12 -1.58 2.94 6.89
CA THR A 12 -2.18 1.61 6.75
C THR A 12 -3.70 1.71 6.57
N PHE A 13 -4.36 2.61 7.29
CA PHE A 13 -5.77 2.91 7.09
C PHE A 13 -6.07 3.37 5.65
N PHE A 14 -5.28 4.29 5.10
CA PHE A 14 -5.51 4.80 3.74
C PHE A 14 -5.32 3.73 2.66
N ILE A 15 -4.36 2.81 2.78
CA ILE A 15 -4.20 1.73 1.80
C ILE A 15 -5.32 0.69 1.92
N VAL A 16 -5.81 0.40 3.13
CA VAL A 16 -6.99 -0.47 3.34
C VAL A 16 -8.26 0.19 2.79
N LEU A 17 -8.43 1.49 3.01
CA LEU A 17 -9.52 2.26 2.42
C LEU A 17 -9.46 2.23 0.89
N SER A 18 -8.27 2.44 0.31
CA SER A 18 -8.04 2.33 -1.13
C SER A 18 -8.43 0.94 -1.66
N ALA A 19 -7.94 -0.14 -1.03
CA ALA A 19 -8.28 -1.51 -1.43
C ALA A 19 -9.79 -1.76 -1.34
N THR A 20 -10.45 -1.28 -0.29
CA THR A 20 -11.91 -1.39 -0.12
C THR A 20 -12.66 -0.68 -1.25
N LEU A 21 -12.23 0.54 -1.60
CA LEU A 21 -12.79 1.29 -2.74
C LEU A 21 -12.52 0.56 -4.07
N VAL A 22 -11.37 -0.07 -4.27
CA VAL A 22 -11.10 -0.92 -5.44
C VAL A 22 -12.08 -2.09 -5.52
N ALA A 23 -12.44 -2.72 -4.39
CA ALA A 23 -13.45 -3.79 -4.36
C ALA A 23 -14.83 -3.28 -4.78
N PHE A 24 -15.26 -2.12 -4.27
CA PHE A 24 -16.50 -1.48 -4.72
C PHE A 24 -16.44 -1.09 -6.20
N GLY A 25 -15.32 -0.52 -6.65
CA GLY A 25 -15.05 -0.18 -8.04
C GLY A 25 -15.16 -1.40 -8.96
N TRP A 26 -14.58 -2.53 -8.57
CA TRP A 26 -14.70 -3.79 -9.30
C TRP A 26 -16.16 -4.23 -9.41
N ARG A 27 -16.89 -4.24 -8.30
CA ARG A 27 -18.32 -4.62 -8.28
C ARG A 27 -19.14 -3.74 -9.23
N LEU A 28 -18.92 -2.43 -9.23
CA LEU A 28 -19.60 -1.49 -10.13
C LEU A 28 -19.25 -1.75 -11.60
N ALA A 29 -18.00 -2.08 -11.91
CA ALA A 29 -17.59 -2.44 -13.26
C ALA A 29 -18.28 -3.72 -13.76
N VAL A 30 -18.41 -4.73 -12.90
CA VAL A 30 -19.14 -5.97 -13.22
C VAL A 30 -20.62 -5.68 -13.49
N GLN A 31 -21.23 -4.79 -12.69
CA GLN A 31 -22.60 -4.31 -12.87
C GLN A 31 -22.78 -3.34 -14.05
N ARG A 32 -21.71 -3.03 -14.81
CA ARG A 32 -21.73 -2.05 -15.91
C ARG A 32 -22.11 -0.62 -15.50
N LYS A 33 -22.00 -0.29 -14.21
CA LYS A 33 -22.18 1.05 -13.65
C LYS A 33 -20.89 1.87 -13.81
N LEU A 34 -20.56 2.20 -15.06
CA LEU A 34 -19.22 2.70 -15.45
C LEU A 34 -18.90 4.10 -14.91
N GLU A 35 -19.88 4.99 -14.84
CA GLU A 35 -19.69 6.32 -14.26
C GLU A 35 -19.39 6.24 -12.76
N GLN A 36 -20.16 5.43 -12.02
CA GLN A 36 -19.90 5.20 -10.60
C GLN A 36 -18.56 4.49 -10.39
N HIS A 37 -18.23 3.50 -11.23
CA HIS A 37 -16.92 2.84 -11.22
C HIS A 37 -15.79 3.88 -11.33
N GLN A 38 -15.86 4.78 -12.32
CA GLN A 38 -14.83 5.80 -12.50
C GLN A 38 -14.70 6.71 -11.28
N LYS A 39 -15.81 7.20 -10.72
CA LYS A 39 -15.80 8.04 -9.50
C LYS A 39 -15.14 7.31 -8.32
N VAL A 40 -15.55 6.06 -8.07
CA VAL A 40 -14.98 5.25 -6.98
C VAL A 40 -13.49 4.97 -7.19
N MET A 41 -13.06 4.70 -8.43
CA MET A 41 -11.65 4.49 -8.74
C MET A 41 -10.80 5.74 -8.54
N VAL A 42 -11.35 6.94 -8.76
CA VAL A 42 -10.65 8.20 -8.43
C VAL A 42 -10.46 8.33 -6.92
N TYR A 43 -11.49 8.07 -6.11
CA TYR A 43 -11.34 8.07 -4.64
C TYR A 43 -10.34 7.02 -4.15
N ALA A 44 -10.33 5.83 -4.76
CA ALA A 44 -9.35 4.78 -4.46
C ALA A 44 -7.92 5.25 -4.76
N ALA A 45 -7.71 5.95 -5.87
CA ALA A 45 -6.42 6.51 -6.24
C ALA A 45 -5.98 7.63 -5.29
N VAL A 46 -6.89 8.52 -4.89
CA VAL A 46 -6.61 9.56 -3.89
C VAL A 46 -6.19 8.94 -2.55
N ALA A 47 -6.91 7.93 -2.07
CA ALA A 47 -6.54 7.21 -0.84
C ALA A 47 -5.15 6.55 -0.96
N ALA A 48 -4.82 5.96 -2.12
CA ALA A 48 -3.50 5.38 -2.37
C ALA A 48 -2.38 6.44 -2.37
N ILE A 49 -2.63 7.61 -2.95
CA ILE A 49 -1.68 8.73 -2.94
C ILE A 49 -1.47 9.25 -1.52
N LEU A 50 -2.54 9.40 -0.72
CA LEU A 50 -2.43 9.78 0.68
C LEU A 50 -1.62 8.78 1.50
N PHE A 51 -1.87 7.48 1.31
CA PHE A 51 -1.02 6.42 1.88
C PHE A 51 0.45 6.64 1.54
N PHE A 52 0.77 6.82 0.25
CA PHE A 52 2.15 6.95 -0.20
C PHE A 52 2.83 8.21 0.34
N ILE A 53 2.14 9.36 0.36
CA ILE A 53 2.66 10.60 0.92
C ILE A 53 2.97 10.43 2.40
N ILE A 54 2.05 9.85 3.18
CA ILE A 54 2.26 9.67 4.63
C ILE A 54 3.41 8.68 4.89
N TYR A 55 3.44 7.55 4.17
CA TYR A 55 4.50 6.55 4.28
C TYR A 55 5.87 7.10 3.91
N ALA A 56 5.97 7.81 2.79
CA ALA A 56 7.21 8.42 2.32
C ALA A 56 7.69 9.49 3.31
N SER A 57 6.82 10.42 3.71
CA SER A 57 7.14 11.45 4.71
C SER A 57 7.64 10.85 6.02
N ARG A 58 6.97 9.79 6.52
CA ARG A 58 7.42 9.06 7.71
C ARG A 58 8.82 8.48 7.52
N THR A 59 9.09 7.86 6.38
CA THR A 59 10.38 7.25 6.08
C THR A 59 11.49 8.29 6.01
N PHE A 60 11.22 9.47 5.44
CA PHE A 60 12.19 10.57 5.37
C PHE A 60 12.43 11.26 6.72
N ILE A 61 11.39 11.48 7.53
CA ILE A 61 11.49 12.23 8.79
C ILE A 61 11.93 11.34 9.96
N ILE A 62 11.30 10.17 10.11
CA ILE A 62 11.41 9.29 11.28
C ILE A 62 12.29 8.07 10.98
N GLY A 63 12.54 7.74 9.71
CA GLY A 63 13.32 6.58 9.32
C GLY A 63 12.49 5.30 9.21
N SER A 64 13.17 4.15 9.27
CA SER A 64 12.54 2.82 9.14
C SER A 64 12.38 2.15 10.51
N THR A 65 11.26 1.43 10.71
CA THR A 65 11.06 0.68 11.95
C THR A 65 11.85 -0.64 11.88
N PRO A 66 12.75 -0.91 12.83
CA PRO A 66 13.47 -2.17 12.87
C PRO A 66 12.54 -3.32 13.27
N TYR A 67 12.83 -4.53 12.78
CA TYR A 67 12.21 -5.74 13.27
C TYR A 67 12.70 -6.03 14.70
N ASN A 68 11.77 -6.15 15.66
CA ASN A 68 12.06 -6.36 17.09
C ASN A 68 11.60 -7.74 17.60
N GLY A 69 11.39 -8.71 16.69
CA GLY A 69 11.03 -10.08 17.07
C GLY A 69 12.26 -11.00 17.21
N PRO A 70 12.06 -12.30 17.46
CA PRO A 70 13.14 -13.27 17.62
C PRO A 70 14.15 -13.28 16.46
N ASP A 71 15.44 -13.33 16.76
CA ASP A 71 16.51 -13.27 15.74
C ASP A 71 16.39 -14.35 14.67
N GLY A 72 15.94 -15.55 15.05
CA GLY A 72 15.71 -16.66 14.13
C GLY A 72 14.61 -16.40 13.08
N LEU A 73 13.70 -15.45 13.34
CA LEU A 73 12.62 -15.09 12.42
C LEU A 73 12.98 -13.91 11.50
N LYS A 74 14.05 -13.15 11.83
CA LYS A 74 14.46 -11.96 11.09
C LYS A 74 14.74 -12.22 9.60
N PRO A 75 15.41 -13.30 9.17
CA PRO A 75 15.63 -13.56 7.74
C PRO A 75 14.32 -13.77 6.97
N TYR A 76 13.36 -14.50 7.55
CA TYR A 76 12.05 -14.74 6.95
C TYR A 76 11.24 -13.45 6.80
N TYR A 77 11.28 -12.59 7.83
CA TYR A 77 10.67 -11.27 7.77
C TYR A 77 11.30 -10.41 6.65
N LEU A 78 12.62 -10.40 6.51
CA LEU A 78 13.28 -9.61 5.47
C LEU A 78 12.95 -10.10 4.05
N VAL A 79 12.87 -11.42 3.84
CA VAL A 79 12.42 -11.99 2.56
C VAL A 79 10.97 -11.62 2.28
N PHE A 80 10.09 -11.71 3.28
CA PHE A 80 8.69 -11.31 3.16
C PHE A 80 8.55 -9.80 2.87
N LEU A 81 9.34 -8.97 3.53
CA LEU A 81 9.35 -7.52 3.32
C LEU A 81 9.81 -7.19 1.89
N LEU A 82 10.89 -7.81 1.40
CA LEU A 82 11.33 -7.63 0.03
C LEU A 82 10.24 -8.04 -0.97
N PHE A 83 9.60 -9.18 -0.74
CA PHE A 83 8.45 -9.62 -1.54
C PHE A 83 7.33 -8.58 -1.56
N HIS A 84 6.94 -8.04 -0.40
CA HIS A 84 5.92 -7.01 -0.30
C HIS A 84 6.31 -5.73 -1.06
N ILE A 85 7.56 -5.26 -0.92
CA ILE A 85 8.05 -4.06 -1.60
C ILE A 85 7.99 -4.23 -3.12
N VAL A 86 8.51 -5.34 -3.65
CA VAL A 86 8.45 -5.64 -5.10
C VAL A 86 7.01 -5.67 -5.57
N LEU A 87 6.14 -6.36 -4.83
CA LEU A 87 4.71 -6.45 -5.16
C LEU A 87 4.04 -5.08 -5.15
N ALA A 88 4.36 -4.21 -4.18
CA ALA A 88 3.83 -2.85 -4.09
C ALA A 88 4.29 -1.97 -5.25
N THR A 89 5.55 -2.07 -5.67
CA THR A 89 6.05 -1.37 -6.86
C THR A 89 5.31 -1.82 -8.12
N VAL A 90 5.13 -3.14 -8.31
CA VAL A 90 4.36 -3.68 -9.44
C VAL A 90 2.91 -3.19 -9.40
N ALA A 91 2.27 -3.23 -8.23
CA ALA A 91 0.90 -2.74 -8.04
C ALA A 91 0.77 -1.26 -8.45
N ALA A 92 1.69 -0.40 -8.02
CA ALA A 92 1.71 1.02 -8.36
C ALA A 92 1.81 1.26 -9.87
N VAL A 93 2.75 0.58 -10.55
CA VAL A 93 2.91 0.68 -12.02
C VAL A 93 1.64 0.24 -12.75
N PHE A 94 1.05 -0.89 -12.35
CA PHE A 94 -0.18 -1.40 -12.94
C PHE A 94 -1.39 -0.49 -12.64
N GLY A 95 -1.45 0.10 -11.45
CA GLY A 95 -2.46 1.08 -11.03
C GLY A 95 -2.46 2.30 -11.95
N ILE A 96 -1.31 2.95 -12.10
CA ILE A 96 -1.13 4.14 -12.97
C ILE A 96 -1.47 3.79 -14.43
N THR A 97 -0.99 2.63 -14.91
CA THR A 97 -1.27 2.17 -16.28
C THR A 97 -2.76 1.97 -16.51
N THR A 98 -3.46 1.33 -15.56
CA THR A 98 -4.90 1.03 -15.66
C THR A 98 -5.75 2.29 -15.65
N ILE A 99 -5.40 3.25 -14.79
CA ILE A 99 -6.05 4.57 -14.72
C ILE A 99 -5.84 5.33 -16.04
N THR A 100 -4.62 5.34 -16.56
CA THR A 100 -4.27 5.99 -17.84
C THR A 100 -5.05 5.39 -19.00
N LEU A 101 -5.20 4.06 -19.05
CA LEU A 101 -6.01 3.39 -20.07
C LEU A 101 -7.50 3.73 -19.96
N GLY A 102 -8.00 3.95 -18.74
CA GLY A 102 -9.36 4.45 -18.48
C GLY A 102 -9.57 5.84 -19.08
N TYR A 103 -8.70 6.80 -18.77
CA TYR A 103 -8.78 8.16 -19.31
C TYR A 103 -8.56 8.24 -20.82
N LYS A 104 -7.68 7.39 -21.39
CA LYS A 104 -7.48 7.29 -22.85
C LYS A 104 -8.60 6.53 -23.58
N LYS A 105 -9.68 6.16 -22.88
CA LYS A 105 -10.83 5.40 -23.42
C LYS A 105 -10.43 4.08 -24.12
N LYS A 106 -9.30 3.47 -23.74
CA LYS A 106 -8.81 2.19 -24.30
C LYS A 106 -9.43 1.01 -23.54
N PHE A 107 -10.76 0.93 -23.55
CA PHE A 107 -11.53 0.05 -22.66
C PHE A 107 -11.24 -1.46 -22.82
N LYS A 108 -10.92 -1.93 -24.03
CA LYS A 108 -10.54 -3.33 -24.26
C LYS A 108 -9.29 -3.72 -23.46
N LYS A 109 -8.26 -2.87 -23.48
CA LYS A 109 -7.02 -3.06 -22.71
C LYS A 109 -7.27 -2.84 -21.22
N HIS A 110 -8.00 -1.77 -20.86
CA HIS A 110 -8.35 -1.47 -19.47
C HIS A 110 -9.07 -2.64 -18.79
N ARG A 111 -10.03 -3.32 -19.44
CA ARG A 111 -10.75 -4.45 -18.83
C ARG A 111 -9.85 -5.66 -18.55
N ARG A 112 -8.89 -5.94 -19.44
CA ARG A 112 -7.95 -7.06 -19.27
C ARG A 112 -6.96 -6.75 -18.15
N LEU A 113 -6.32 -5.59 -18.21
CA LEU A 113 -5.33 -5.19 -17.20
C LEU A 113 -5.97 -4.85 -15.87
N GLY A 114 -7.12 -4.19 -15.85
CA GLY A 114 -7.80 -3.79 -14.62
C GLY A 114 -8.12 -4.95 -13.68
N ARG A 115 -8.50 -6.13 -14.21
CA ARG A 115 -8.67 -7.33 -13.39
C ARG A 115 -7.36 -7.78 -12.74
N LEU A 116 -6.28 -7.84 -13.52
CA LEU A 116 -4.96 -8.22 -13.03
C LEU A 116 -4.43 -7.21 -12.01
N THR A 117 -4.53 -5.92 -12.32
CA THR A 117 -4.17 -4.81 -11.45
C THR A 117 -4.88 -4.91 -10.11
N SER A 118 -6.20 -5.10 -10.11
CA SER A 118 -6.96 -5.20 -8.87
C SER A 118 -6.60 -6.44 -8.05
N ILE A 119 -6.35 -7.60 -8.67
CA ILE A 119 -5.88 -8.81 -7.95
C ILE A 119 -4.54 -8.53 -7.26
N ILE A 120 -3.56 -7.98 -8.00
CA ILE A 120 -2.25 -7.61 -7.46
C ILE A 120 -2.42 -6.59 -6.32
N TRP A 121 -3.30 -5.61 -6.50
CA TRP A 121 -3.58 -4.58 -5.51
C TRP A 121 -4.12 -5.16 -4.19
N PHE A 122 -5.03 -6.13 -4.24
CA PHE A 122 -5.55 -6.79 -3.03
C PHE A 122 -4.46 -7.59 -2.31
N ILE A 123 -3.65 -8.37 -3.03
CA ILE A 123 -2.55 -9.14 -2.42
C ILE A 123 -1.54 -8.17 -1.79
N THR A 124 -1.24 -7.05 -2.45
CA THR A 124 -0.36 -6.00 -1.93
C THR A 124 -0.90 -5.39 -0.65
N ALA A 125 -2.19 -5.03 -0.61
CA ALA A 125 -2.79 -4.43 0.58
C ALA A 125 -2.79 -5.41 1.76
N ILE A 126 -3.13 -6.68 1.54
CA ILE A 126 -3.10 -7.72 2.57
C ILE A 126 -1.69 -7.90 3.13
N THR A 127 -0.69 -8.00 2.25
CA THR A 127 0.72 -8.14 2.67
C THR A 127 1.23 -6.90 3.39
N GLY A 128 0.78 -5.70 3.02
CA GLY A 128 1.10 -4.45 3.71
C GLY A 128 0.51 -4.39 5.12
N VAL A 129 -0.74 -4.83 5.29
CA VAL A 129 -1.35 -4.98 6.63
C VAL A 129 -0.56 -5.99 7.47
N ALA A 130 -0.11 -7.10 6.88
CA ALA A 130 0.73 -8.07 7.59
C ALA A 130 2.08 -7.47 8.02
N VAL A 131 2.75 -6.66 7.18
CA VAL A 131 3.96 -5.92 7.57
C VAL A 131 3.67 -5.00 8.76
N TYR A 132 2.58 -4.24 8.72
CA TYR A 132 2.16 -3.39 9.84
C TYR A 132 1.92 -4.21 11.11
N SER A 133 1.18 -5.31 11.04
CA SER A 133 0.90 -6.17 12.20
C SER A 133 2.18 -6.75 12.80
N ILE A 134 3.13 -7.21 11.97
CA ILE A 134 4.41 -7.75 12.46
C ILE A 134 5.19 -6.67 13.20
N LEU A 135 5.29 -5.46 12.65
CA LEU A 135 6.13 -4.39 13.21
C LEU A 135 5.52 -3.60 14.36
N TYR A 136 4.20 -3.46 14.41
CA TYR A 136 3.54 -2.55 15.38
C TYR A 136 2.58 -3.25 16.33
N VAL A 137 2.19 -4.50 16.06
CA VAL A 137 1.25 -5.26 16.92
C VAL A 137 1.96 -6.44 17.58
N LEU A 138 2.67 -7.27 16.82
CA LEU A 138 3.32 -8.48 17.32
C LEU A 138 4.69 -8.18 17.95
N TYR A 139 5.50 -7.37 17.27
CA TYR A 139 6.86 -7.03 17.69
C TYR A 139 7.09 -5.51 17.66
N PRO A 140 6.34 -4.72 18.44
CA PRO A 140 6.54 -3.27 18.49
C PRO A 140 7.97 -2.94 18.93
N ALA A 141 8.65 -2.12 18.15
CA ALA A 141 9.93 -1.53 18.54
C ALA A 141 9.67 -0.33 19.47
N ALA A 142 10.46 -0.22 20.55
CA ALA A 142 10.32 0.86 21.53
C ALA A 142 10.64 2.24 20.95
N ASP A 143 11.59 2.34 20.01
CA ASP A 143 12.01 3.61 19.39
C ASP A 143 12.40 3.40 17.91
N ALA A 144 11.87 4.22 17.01
CA ALA A 144 12.36 4.32 15.64
C ALA A 144 13.54 5.31 15.61
N LYS A 145 14.70 4.89 15.08
CA LYS A 145 15.82 5.82 14.88
C LYS A 145 15.63 6.62 13.58
N PRO A 146 15.77 7.96 13.60
CA PRO A 146 15.79 8.78 12.38
C PRO A 146 16.80 8.26 11.36
N LEU A 147 16.43 8.27 10.08
CA LEU A 147 17.31 7.79 8.99
C LEU A 147 18.67 8.49 8.98
N PHE A 148 18.70 9.77 9.37
CA PHE A 148 19.91 10.58 9.41
C PHE A 148 20.90 10.09 10.47
N GLU A 149 20.46 9.80 11.70
CA GLU A 149 21.31 9.21 12.75
C GLU A 149 21.79 7.80 12.36
N ALA A 150 20.94 7.01 11.71
CA ALA A 150 21.30 5.67 11.28
C ALA A 150 22.42 5.63 10.21
N ILE A 151 22.58 6.71 9.43
CA ILE A 151 23.58 6.81 8.37
C ILE A 151 24.81 7.63 8.80
N PHE A 152 24.60 8.71 9.57
CA PHE A 152 25.65 9.70 9.83
C PHE A 152 26.15 9.76 11.28
N GLY A 153 25.49 9.06 12.23
CA GLY A 153 25.88 9.06 13.64
C GLY A 153 25.35 10.26 14.39
#